data_AF-A0A9D9TJJ4-F1
#
_entry.id   AF-A0A9D9TJJ4-F1
#
_cell.length_a   1.000
_cell.length_b   1.000
_cell.length_c   1.000
_cell.angle_alpha   90.00
_cell.angle_beta   90.00
_cell.angle_gamma   90.00
#
_symmetry.space_group_name_H-M   'P 1'
#
loop_
_entity.id
_entity.type
_entity.pdbx_description
1 polymer ?
#
loop_
_entity_poly.entity_id
_entity_poly.type
_entity_poly.pdbx_seq_one_letter_code
_entity_poly.pdbx_strand_id
1 'polypeptide(L)'
;MKKVFLSIAFVLIAQMTMAQEANFKADVLKLISISGADGAMKVAKLKFLNIIPENKKENFSKEFEASLPSMYEKMAKVYMEIYTPEDIKGMIAFYESPVGKKMSEKSGELTQKAMKAGQEWGKELQVIMGKYKDAGSVQDPRNISDNTIYNTAGVEVKPEFPGGMDQFYKFVAENFKTPKVEKLAGKIYVTFVIEIDGSITGMKVLRDIGYGTGEEAIRVLKLSPKWLPGQQNGKTVRCTYSLPISVKTN
;
A
#
# COMPACT_ATOMS: atom_id res chain seq x y z
N MET A 1 40.27 32.27 -29.09
CA MET A 1 40.60 32.18 -27.65
C MET A 1 39.38 32.17 -26.73
N LYS A 2 38.36 33.04 -26.90
CA LYS A 2 37.15 33.04 -26.02
C LYS A 2 36.33 31.74 -26.02
N LYS A 3 36.20 31.04 -27.17
CA LYS A 3 35.47 29.75 -27.24
C LYS A 3 36.20 28.61 -26.52
N VAL A 4 37.54 28.60 -26.52
CA VAL A 4 38.36 27.57 -25.86
C VAL A 4 38.31 27.70 -24.33
N PHE A 5 38.31 28.94 -23.82
CA PHE A 5 38.16 29.21 -22.39
C PHE A 5 36.80 28.76 -21.82
N LEU A 6 35.71 28.96 -22.59
CA LEU A 6 34.37 28.56 -22.17
C LEU A 6 34.23 27.03 -22.09
N SER A 7 34.84 26.31 -23.04
CA SER A 7 34.84 24.83 -23.04
C SER A 7 35.62 24.25 -21.86
N ILE A 8 36.77 24.84 -21.50
CA ILE A 8 37.59 24.40 -20.36
C ILE A 8 36.85 24.67 -19.03
N ALA A 9 36.19 25.82 -18.90
CA ALA A 9 35.38 26.13 -17.71
C ALA A 9 34.22 25.14 -17.53
N PHE A 10 33.53 24.77 -18.62
CA PHE A 10 32.42 23.80 -18.56
C PHE A 10 32.90 22.39 -18.18
N VAL A 11 34.06 21.96 -18.69
CA VAL A 11 34.67 20.66 -18.33
C VAL A 11 35.08 20.62 -16.86
N LEU A 12 35.67 21.72 -16.33
CA LEU A 12 36.05 21.80 -14.91
C LEU A 12 34.82 21.80 -13.98
N ILE A 13 33.75 22.50 -14.36
CA ILE A 13 32.49 22.50 -13.60
C ILE A 13 31.87 21.10 -13.61
N ALA A 14 31.82 20.43 -14.77
CA ALA A 14 31.31 19.06 -14.89
C ALA A 14 32.12 18.05 -14.06
N GLN A 15 33.45 18.19 -14.01
CA GLN A 15 34.30 17.36 -13.17
C GLN A 15 34.10 17.61 -11.67
N MET A 16 33.94 18.87 -11.26
CA MET A 16 33.63 19.21 -9.87
C MET A 16 32.27 18.67 -9.42
N THR A 17 31.23 18.76 -10.26
CA THR A 17 29.91 18.21 -9.94
C THR A 17 29.94 16.69 -9.80
N MET A 18 30.63 15.98 -10.69
CA MET A 18 30.79 14.52 -10.59
C MET A 18 31.59 14.11 -9.33
N ALA A 19 32.63 14.86 -8.97
CA ALA A 19 33.42 14.59 -7.77
C ALA A 19 32.59 14.82 -6.48
N GLN A 20 31.75 15.86 -6.46
CA GLN A 20 30.87 16.14 -5.33
C GLN A 20 29.77 15.08 -5.18
N GLU A 21 29.20 14.61 -6.28
CA GLU A 21 28.22 13.52 -6.30
C GLU A 21 28.85 12.18 -5.86
N ALA A 22 30.07 11.89 -6.29
CA ALA A 22 30.80 10.70 -5.87
C ALA A 22 31.10 10.70 -4.36
N ASN A 23 31.52 11.85 -3.82
CA ASN A 23 31.74 12.02 -2.38
C ASN A 23 30.44 11.86 -1.60
N PHE A 24 29.33 12.39 -2.12
CA PHE A 24 28.02 12.26 -1.48
C PHE A 24 27.56 10.80 -1.40
N LYS A 25 27.65 10.05 -2.50
CA LYS A 25 27.33 8.61 -2.51
C LYS A 25 28.21 7.82 -1.53
N ALA A 26 29.51 8.13 -1.47
CA ALA A 26 30.44 7.46 -0.56
C ALA A 26 30.08 7.70 0.91
N ASP A 27 29.72 8.94 1.27
CA ASP A 27 29.26 9.29 2.61
C ASP A 27 27.96 8.56 2.97
N VAL A 28 27.01 8.45 2.03
CA VAL A 28 25.76 7.70 2.24
C VAL A 28 26.04 6.21 2.47
N LEU A 29 26.91 5.59 1.68
CA LEU A 29 27.29 4.18 1.87
C LEU A 29 27.97 3.96 3.23
N LYS A 30 28.82 4.90 3.66
CA LYS A 30 29.43 4.89 5.00
C LYS A 30 28.35 4.96 6.07
N LEU A 31 27.40 5.90 5.96
CA LEU A 31 26.28 6.03 6.89
C LEU A 31 25.49 4.72 7.03
N ILE A 32 25.14 4.09 5.90
CA ILE A 32 24.40 2.82 5.88
C ILE A 32 25.18 1.76 6.68
N SER A 33 26.49 1.64 6.45
CA SER A 33 27.33 0.67 7.17
C SER A 33 27.37 0.96 8.69
N ILE A 34 27.62 2.20 9.11
CA ILE A 34 27.79 2.54 10.53
C ILE A 34 26.48 2.64 11.30
N SER A 35 25.33 2.78 10.63
CA SER A 35 24.01 2.88 11.25
C SER A 35 23.46 1.55 11.78
N GLY A 36 24.19 0.45 11.59
CA GLY A 36 23.78 -0.89 12.04
C GLY A 36 23.00 -1.69 11.01
N ALA A 37 22.96 -1.25 9.73
CA ALA A 37 22.33 -2.00 8.64
C ALA A 37 22.91 -3.43 8.51
N ASP A 38 24.21 -3.59 8.71
CA ASP A 38 24.87 -4.90 8.69
C ASP A 38 24.33 -5.86 9.77
N GLY A 39 23.97 -5.34 10.95
CA GLY A 39 23.35 -6.11 12.02
C GLY A 39 21.95 -6.59 11.63
N ALA A 40 21.15 -5.70 11.03
CA ALA A 40 19.83 -6.05 10.52
C ALA A 40 19.90 -7.09 9.39
N MET A 41 20.87 -6.97 8.48
CA MET A 41 21.11 -7.93 7.39
C MET A 41 21.56 -9.29 7.90
N LYS A 42 22.38 -9.35 8.96
CA LYS A 42 22.70 -10.63 9.63
C LYS A 42 21.45 -11.30 10.21
N VAL A 43 20.58 -10.56 10.88
CA VAL A 43 19.32 -11.11 11.42
C VAL A 43 18.39 -11.56 10.29
N ALA A 44 18.30 -10.81 9.19
CA ALA A 44 17.52 -11.20 8.03
C ALA A 44 18.07 -12.50 7.39
N LYS A 45 19.38 -12.60 7.21
CA LYS A 45 20.06 -13.80 6.69
C LYS A 45 19.73 -15.04 7.52
N LEU A 46 19.75 -14.94 8.86
CA LEU A 46 19.41 -16.05 9.75
C LEU A 46 17.97 -16.56 9.53
N LYS A 47 17.01 -15.68 9.26
CA LYS A 47 15.63 -16.08 8.96
C LYS A 47 15.55 -16.90 7.68
N PHE A 48 16.29 -16.52 6.64
CA PHE A 48 16.36 -17.29 5.40
C PHE A 48 17.09 -18.62 5.61
N LEU A 49 18.22 -18.61 6.32
CA LEU A 49 18.97 -19.85 6.60
C LEU A 49 18.12 -20.90 7.32
N ASN A 50 17.14 -20.52 8.15
CA ASN A 50 16.25 -21.47 8.82
C ASN A 50 15.36 -22.28 7.87
N ILE A 51 15.11 -21.82 6.65
CA ILE A 51 14.29 -22.52 5.64
C ILE A 51 15.11 -23.13 4.50
N ILE A 52 16.42 -22.91 4.48
CA ILE A 52 17.34 -23.45 3.47
C ILE A 52 17.90 -24.80 3.95
N PRO A 53 17.91 -25.86 3.11
CA PRO A 53 18.51 -27.15 3.45
C PRO A 53 19.98 -27.01 3.89
N GLU A 54 20.41 -27.80 4.89
CA GLU A 54 21.73 -27.67 5.53
C GLU A 54 22.89 -27.68 4.52
N ASN A 55 22.86 -28.60 3.56
CA ASN A 55 23.86 -28.75 2.51
C ASN A 55 23.90 -27.59 1.49
N LYS A 56 22.94 -26.66 1.54
CA LYS A 56 22.87 -25.47 0.67
C LYS A 56 23.13 -24.16 1.40
N LYS A 57 23.21 -24.17 2.74
CA LYS A 57 23.35 -22.96 3.57
C LYS A 57 24.63 -22.19 3.29
N GLU A 58 25.72 -22.88 2.99
CA GLU A 58 27.00 -22.23 2.67
C GLU A 58 26.93 -21.46 1.34
N ASN A 59 26.44 -22.11 0.27
CA ASN A 59 26.29 -21.47 -1.03
C ASN A 59 25.30 -20.30 -0.98
N PHE A 60 24.14 -20.51 -0.34
CA PHE A 60 23.18 -19.44 -0.10
C PHE A 60 23.81 -18.26 0.66
N SER A 61 24.64 -18.54 1.68
CA SER A 61 25.32 -17.50 2.44
C SER A 61 26.23 -16.64 1.57
N LYS A 62 27.00 -17.27 0.68
CA LYS A 62 27.89 -16.57 -0.27
C LYS A 62 27.10 -15.72 -1.26
N GLU A 63 26.04 -16.27 -1.83
CA GLU A 63 25.17 -15.54 -2.77
C GLU A 63 24.44 -14.38 -2.10
N PHE A 64 23.95 -14.58 -0.87
CA PHE A 64 23.31 -13.54 -0.08
C PHE A 64 24.28 -12.38 0.18
N GLU A 65 25.51 -12.68 0.63
CA GLU A 65 26.54 -11.66 0.86
C GLU A 65 26.93 -10.92 -0.42
N ALA A 66 27.06 -11.64 -1.54
CA ALA A 66 27.34 -11.06 -2.85
C ALA A 66 26.20 -10.15 -3.35
N SER A 67 24.97 -10.31 -2.85
CA SER A 67 23.82 -9.47 -3.21
C SER A 67 23.77 -8.13 -2.46
N LEU A 68 24.45 -8.02 -1.31
CA LEU A 68 24.38 -6.84 -0.45
C LEU A 68 24.91 -5.55 -1.09
N PRO A 69 26.04 -5.54 -1.84
CA PRO A 69 26.53 -4.31 -2.46
C PRO A 69 25.49 -3.66 -3.39
N SER A 70 24.86 -4.44 -4.27
CA SER A 70 23.81 -3.94 -5.17
C SER A 70 22.59 -3.39 -4.42
N MET A 71 22.23 -4.02 -3.30
CA MET A 71 21.18 -3.51 -2.42
C MET A 71 21.57 -2.16 -1.79
N TYR A 72 22.79 -2.05 -1.26
CA TYR A 72 23.29 -0.81 -0.66
C TYR A 72 23.41 0.32 -1.67
N GLU A 73 23.75 0.04 -2.93
CA GLU A 73 23.72 1.06 -3.98
C GLU A 73 22.31 1.60 -4.25
N LYS A 74 21.30 0.71 -4.30
CA LYS A 74 19.90 1.12 -4.45
C LYS A 74 19.43 1.94 -3.27
N MET A 75 19.79 1.55 -2.04
CA MET A 75 19.52 2.35 -0.85
C MET A 75 20.21 3.71 -0.91
N ALA A 76 21.48 3.75 -1.32
CA ALA A 76 22.20 5.00 -1.41
C ALA A 76 21.52 6.00 -2.35
N LYS A 77 21.00 5.53 -3.49
CA LYS A 77 20.20 6.37 -4.40
C LYS A 77 18.98 6.98 -3.71
N VAL A 78 18.22 6.18 -2.95
CA VAL A 78 17.04 6.67 -2.20
C VAL A 78 17.44 7.72 -1.17
N TYR A 79 18.55 7.53 -0.45
CA TYR A 79 19.05 8.52 0.50
C TYR A 79 19.45 9.83 -0.19
N MET A 80 20.11 9.74 -1.35
CA MET A 80 20.53 10.91 -2.13
C MET A 80 19.36 11.69 -2.74
N GLU A 81 18.19 11.06 -2.92
CA GLU A 81 16.96 11.73 -3.38
C GLU A 81 16.26 12.50 -2.24
N ILE A 82 16.49 12.13 -0.98
CA ILE A 82 15.75 12.63 0.19
C ILE A 82 16.58 13.61 1.03
N TYR A 83 17.88 13.34 1.17
CA TYR A 83 18.77 14.06 2.08
C TYR A 83 19.80 14.90 1.34
N THR A 84 20.28 15.95 2.01
CA THR A 84 21.41 16.75 1.52
C THR A 84 22.75 16.15 1.97
N PRO A 85 23.88 16.49 1.32
CA PRO A 85 25.20 16.12 1.80
C PRO A 85 25.47 16.54 3.25
N GLU A 86 24.96 17.68 3.67
CA GLU A 86 25.08 18.22 5.02
C GLU A 86 24.30 17.36 6.04
N ASP A 87 23.09 16.92 5.70
CA ASP A 87 22.30 16.01 6.54
C ASP A 87 23.06 14.70 6.77
N ILE A 88 23.61 14.11 5.70
CA ILE A 88 24.35 12.85 5.77
C ILE A 88 25.60 13.00 6.64
N LYS A 89 26.34 14.11 6.52
CA LYS A 89 27.48 14.40 7.41
C LYS A 89 27.04 14.52 8.87
N GLY A 90 25.92 15.18 9.14
CA GLY A 90 25.34 15.28 10.49
C GLY A 90 24.99 13.91 11.06
N MET A 91 24.36 13.05 10.26
CA MET A 91 24.03 11.68 10.67
C MET A 91 25.29 10.84 10.92
N ILE A 92 26.30 10.94 10.05
CA ILE A 92 27.58 10.25 10.25
C ILE A 92 28.22 10.69 11.57
N ALA A 93 28.29 12.00 11.83
CA ALA A 93 28.86 12.52 13.07
C ALA A 93 28.11 11.98 14.32
N PHE A 94 26.79 11.87 14.25
CA PHE A 94 26.00 11.24 15.31
C PHE A 94 26.37 9.76 15.48
N TYR A 95 26.40 8.96 14.42
CA TYR A 95 26.72 7.53 14.51
C TYR A 95 28.18 7.25 14.92
N GLU A 96 29.10 8.17 14.62
CA GLU A 96 30.49 8.11 15.07
C GLU A 96 30.68 8.51 16.54
N SER A 97 29.72 9.21 17.13
CA SER A 97 29.73 9.55 18.55
C SER A 97 29.67 8.32 19.46
N PRO A 98 30.08 8.41 20.74
CA PRO A 98 30.00 7.29 21.68
C PRO A 98 28.58 6.72 21.82
N VAL A 99 27.55 7.58 21.80
CA VAL A 99 26.16 7.13 21.90
C VAL A 99 25.68 6.47 20.61
N GLY A 100 26.07 7.01 19.44
CA GLY A 100 25.71 6.45 18.14
C GLY A 100 26.33 5.07 17.89
N LYS A 101 27.59 4.87 18.27
CA LYS A 101 28.26 3.56 18.22
C LYS A 101 27.55 2.56 19.13
N LYS A 102 27.29 2.93 20.39
CA LYS A 102 26.55 2.08 21.33
C LYS A 102 25.15 1.71 20.81
N MET A 103 24.44 2.66 20.19
CA MET A 103 23.13 2.41 19.60
C MET A 103 23.21 1.40 18.46
N SER A 104 24.19 1.54 17.57
CA SER A 104 24.39 0.64 16.42
C SER A 104 24.79 -0.77 16.87
N GLU A 105 25.71 -0.87 17.84
CA GLU A 105 26.12 -2.15 18.44
C GLU A 105 24.96 -2.87 19.15
N LYS A 106 24.09 -2.12 19.85
CA LYS A 106 22.96 -2.67 20.60
C LYS A 106 21.68 -2.83 19.78
N SER A 107 21.63 -2.33 18.54
CA SER A 107 20.45 -2.37 17.68
C SER A 107 19.90 -3.79 17.47
N GLY A 108 20.77 -4.78 17.25
CA GLY A 108 20.38 -6.17 17.08
C GLY A 108 19.78 -6.79 18.35
N GLU A 109 20.43 -6.58 19.50
CA GLU A 109 19.95 -7.05 20.81
C GLU A 109 18.60 -6.40 21.17
N LEU A 110 18.49 -5.09 20.95
CA LEU A 110 17.26 -4.32 21.17
C LEU A 110 16.14 -4.83 20.27
N THR A 111 16.40 -5.03 18.97
CA THR A 111 15.42 -5.55 18.01
C THR A 111 14.92 -6.93 18.44
N GLN A 112 15.82 -7.83 18.84
CA GLN A 112 15.44 -9.17 19.30
C GLN A 112 14.57 -9.12 20.56
N LYS A 113 14.94 -8.29 21.54
CA LYS A 113 14.16 -8.12 22.78
C LYS A 113 12.80 -7.47 22.52
N ALA A 114 12.76 -6.42 21.69
CA ALA A 114 11.53 -5.76 21.29
C ALA A 114 10.58 -6.70 20.53
N MET A 115 11.11 -7.57 19.66
CA MET A 115 10.30 -8.60 18.99
C MET A 115 9.64 -9.56 19.98
N LYS A 116 10.37 -10.02 21.00
CA LYS A 116 9.79 -10.89 22.04
C LYS A 116 8.69 -10.19 22.83
N ALA A 117 8.95 -8.95 23.28
CA ALA A 117 7.95 -8.15 23.98
C ALA A 117 6.70 -7.90 23.10
N GLY A 118 6.89 -7.61 21.80
CA GLY A 118 5.79 -7.45 20.85
C GLY A 118 4.99 -8.74 20.63
N GLN A 119 5.65 -9.90 20.66
CA GLN A 119 4.97 -11.20 20.59
C GLN A 119 4.13 -11.49 21.84
N GLU A 120 4.64 -11.16 23.02
CA GLU A 120 3.92 -11.28 24.29
C GLU A 120 2.68 -10.37 24.30
N TRP A 121 2.87 -9.09 23.96
CA TRP A 121 1.77 -8.14 23.79
C TRP A 121 0.76 -8.60 22.74
N GLY A 122 1.22 -9.20 21.63
CA GLY A 122 0.36 -9.78 20.62
C GLY A 122 -0.55 -10.91 21.16
N LYS A 123 -0.08 -11.71 22.12
CA LYS A 123 -0.91 -12.72 22.80
C LYS A 123 -1.94 -12.07 23.71
N GLU A 124 -1.57 -11.02 24.44
CA GLU A 124 -2.51 -10.24 25.26
C GLU A 124 -3.61 -9.63 24.40
N LEU A 125 -3.25 -9.06 23.25
CA LEU A 125 -4.21 -8.55 22.27
C LEU A 125 -5.16 -9.63 21.75
N GLN A 126 -4.70 -10.86 21.52
CA GLN A 126 -5.58 -11.96 21.12
C GLN A 126 -6.62 -12.28 22.20
N VAL A 127 -6.25 -12.22 23.48
CA VAL A 127 -7.19 -12.39 24.61
C VAL A 127 -8.19 -11.24 24.63
N ILE A 128 -7.73 -10.00 24.45
CA ILE A 128 -8.60 -8.81 24.38
C ILE A 128 -9.58 -8.96 23.21
N MET A 129 -9.10 -9.25 22.00
CA MET A 129 -9.91 -9.47 20.81
C MET A 129 -10.92 -10.61 21.00
N GLY A 130 -10.54 -11.67 21.74
CA GLY A 130 -11.44 -12.77 22.10
C GLY A 130 -12.69 -12.31 22.84
N LYS A 131 -12.57 -11.30 23.73
CA LYS A 131 -13.72 -10.71 24.44
C LYS A 131 -14.72 -10.02 23.53
N TYR A 132 -14.28 -9.61 22.34
CA TYR A 132 -15.11 -8.91 21.35
C TYR A 132 -15.50 -9.81 20.16
N LYS A 133 -15.10 -11.09 20.15
CA LYS A 133 -15.42 -12.03 19.07
C LYS A 133 -16.87 -12.50 19.05
N ASP A 134 -17.60 -12.39 20.16
CA ASP A 134 -19.04 -12.68 20.20
C ASP A 134 -19.90 -11.56 19.59
N ALA A 135 -19.30 -10.43 19.19
CA ALA A 135 -19.94 -9.42 18.36
C ALA A 135 -19.52 -9.64 16.91
N GLY A 136 -20.20 -10.57 16.22
CA GLY A 136 -20.30 -10.90 14.78
C GLY A 136 -19.52 -10.16 13.66
N SER A 137 -18.34 -9.55 13.88
CA SER A 137 -17.59 -8.82 12.85
C SER A 137 -16.15 -8.49 13.25
N VAL A 138 -15.42 -9.35 13.99
CA VAL A 138 -13.98 -9.13 14.21
C VAL A 138 -13.20 -9.71 13.02
N GLN A 139 -12.91 -8.85 12.03
CA GLN A 139 -12.01 -9.17 10.92
C GLN A 139 -10.57 -9.38 11.42
N ASP A 140 -9.82 -10.28 10.78
CA ASP A 140 -8.40 -10.54 11.07
C ASP A 140 -7.57 -9.24 10.96
N PRO A 141 -6.82 -8.81 11.98
CA PRO A 141 -6.03 -7.58 11.93
C PRO A 141 -4.87 -7.61 10.92
N ARG A 142 -4.50 -8.77 10.36
CA ARG A 142 -3.59 -8.87 9.20
C ARG A 142 -4.27 -8.52 7.88
N ASN A 143 -5.60 -8.38 7.91
CA ASN A 143 -6.48 -8.13 6.79
C ASN A 143 -7.19 -6.77 6.94
N ILE A 144 -6.57 -5.82 7.65
CA ILE A 144 -6.91 -4.41 7.52
C ILE A 144 -6.36 -3.97 6.16
N SER A 145 -7.03 -4.40 5.08
CA SER A 145 -6.92 -3.69 3.82
C SER A 145 -7.32 -2.26 4.12
N ASP A 146 -6.43 -1.33 3.81
CA ASP A 146 -6.66 0.11 3.78
C ASP A 146 -8.15 0.41 3.59
N ASN A 147 -8.84 0.88 4.64
CA ASN A 147 -10.30 1.06 4.64
C ASN A 147 -10.72 2.20 3.68
N THR A 148 -9.74 2.79 2.99
CA THR A 148 -9.89 3.74 1.89
C THR A 148 -10.82 3.18 0.83
N ILE A 149 -11.93 3.88 0.63
CA ILE A 149 -12.88 3.61 -0.44
C ILE A 149 -12.56 4.56 -1.59
N TYR A 150 -12.20 4.00 -2.73
CA TYR A 150 -11.88 4.76 -3.93
C TYR A 150 -13.16 5.13 -4.68
N ASN A 151 -13.12 6.22 -5.44
CA ASN A 151 -14.14 6.47 -6.45
C ASN A 151 -13.89 5.56 -7.65
N THR A 152 -14.92 4.86 -8.15
CA THR A 152 -14.79 3.98 -9.33
C THR A 152 -14.19 4.69 -10.56
N ALA A 153 -14.38 6.00 -10.71
CA ALA A 153 -13.77 6.75 -11.82
C ALA A 153 -12.26 6.96 -11.69
N GLY A 154 -11.70 6.81 -10.48
CA GLY A 154 -10.30 7.08 -10.18
C GLY A 154 -9.41 5.85 -10.00
N VAL A 155 -9.94 4.65 -10.23
CA VAL A 155 -9.16 3.40 -10.16
C VAL A 155 -8.65 2.98 -11.54
N GLU A 156 -7.47 2.36 -11.57
CA GLU A 156 -6.82 1.86 -12.80
C GLU A 156 -7.64 0.76 -13.47
N VAL A 157 -8.13 -0.20 -12.67
CA VAL A 157 -9.03 -1.26 -13.15
C VAL A 157 -10.38 -1.06 -12.47
N LYS A 158 -11.42 -0.86 -13.26
CA LYS A 158 -12.78 -0.63 -12.74
C LYS A 158 -13.40 -1.94 -12.24
N PRO A 159 -14.21 -1.89 -11.16
CA PRO A 159 -15.04 -3.02 -10.79
C PRO A 159 -16.03 -3.35 -11.91
N GLU A 160 -16.37 -4.62 -12.05
CA GLU A 160 -17.19 -5.12 -13.15
C GLU A 160 -18.23 -6.14 -12.65
N PHE A 161 -19.48 -5.98 -13.07
CA PHE A 161 -20.54 -6.95 -12.79
C PHE A 161 -20.29 -8.24 -13.57
N PRO A 162 -20.69 -9.43 -13.09
CA PRO A 162 -20.56 -10.66 -13.87
C PRO A 162 -21.22 -10.55 -15.25
N GLY A 163 -20.41 -10.63 -16.30
CA GLY A 163 -20.87 -10.46 -17.69
C GLY A 163 -20.94 -9.01 -18.16
N GLY A 164 -20.40 -8.06 -17.40
CA GLY A 164 -20.25 -6.65 -17.78
C GLY A 164 -21.42 -5.76 -17.38
N MET A 165 -21.25 -4.45 -17.64
CA MET A 165 -22.20 -3.42 -17.21
C MET A 165 -23.57 -3.53 -17.91
N ASP A 166 -23.62 -4.02 -19.14
CA ASP A 166 -24.90 -4.24 -19.84
C ASP A 166 -25.75 -5.30 -19.12
N GLN A 167 -25.13 -6.36 -18.62
CA GLN A 167 -25.81 -7.38 -17.82
C GLN A 167 -26.25 -6.82 -16.47
N PHE A 168 -25.48 -5.90 -15.88
CA PHE A 168 -25.90 -5.21 -14.67
C PHE A 168 -27.18 -4.39 -14.88
N TYR A 169 -27.23 -3.57 -15.92
CA TYR A 169 -28.41 -2.75 -16.20
C TYR A 169 -29.64 -3.60 -16.53
N LYS A 170 -29.43 -4.70 -17.27
CA LYS A 170 -30.49 -5.68 -17.54
C LYS A 170 -30.99 -6.34 -16.25
N PHE A 171 -30.07 -6.80 -15.39
CA PHE A 171 -30.39 -7.37 -14.09
C PHE A 171 -31.24 -6.40 -13.25
N VAL A 172 -30.84 -5.13 -13.18
CA VAL A 172 -31.60 -4.10 -12.44
C VAL A 172 -32.99 -3.94 -13.04
N ALA A 173 -33.10 -3.78 -14.37
CA ALA A 173 -34.39 -3.58 -15.03
C ALA A 173 -35.35 -4.77 -14.86
N GLU A 174 -34.85 -6.01 -14.92
CA GLU A 174 -35.65 -7.22 -14.75
C GLU A 174 -36.13 -7.43 -13.31
N ASN A 175 -35.36 -6.95 -12.33
CA ASN A 175 -35.68 -7.13 -10.92
C ASN A 175 -36.44 -5.95 -10.31
N PHE A 176 -36.43 -4.77 -10.94
CA PHE A 176 -37.02 -3.55 -10.41
C PHE A 176 -38.53 -3.50 -10.61
N LYS A 177 -39.27 -3.40 -9.51
CA LYS A 177 -40.73 -3.27 -9.50
C LYS A 177 -41.12 -1.81 -9.53
N THR A 178 -41.52 -1.35 -10.71
CA THR A 178 -42.01 0.01 -10.91
C THR A 178 -43.34 0.22 -10.15
N PRO A 179 -43.52 1.33 -9.40
CA PRO A 179 -44.77 1.58 -8.69
C PRO A 179 -45.92 1.84 -9.68
N LYS A 180 -47.15 1.49 -9.28
CA LYS A 180 -48.37 1.71 -10.07
C LYS A 180 -48.89 3.13 -9.87
N VAL A 181 -48.14 4.12 -10.33
CA VAL A 181 -48.49 5.55 -10.27
C VAL A 181 -48.53 6.07 -11.70
N GLU A 182 -49.62 6.71 -12.13
CA GLU A 182 -49.71 7.27 -13.47
C GLU A 182 -48.77 8.48 -13.64
N LYS A 183 -48.18 8.61 -14.83
CA LYS A 183 -47.33 9.77 -15.22
C LYS A 183 -46.14 10.06 -14.30
N LEU A 184 -45.62 9.05 -13.58
CA LEU A 184 -44.40 9.17 -12.80
C LEU A 184 -43.20 9.15 -13.75
N ALA A 185 -42.38 10.19 -13.72
CA ALA A 185 -41.14 10.27 -14.48
C ALA A 185 -40.04 10.91 -13.65
N GLY A 186 -38.87 10.28 -13.59
CA GLY A 186 -37.73 10.87 -12.91
C GLY A 186 -36.53 9.95 -12.80
N LYS A 187 -35.51 10.41 -12.08
CA LYS A 187 -34.26 9.68 -11.85
C LYS A 187 -34.00 9.50 -10.37
N ILE A 188 -33.72 8.26 -10.00
CA ILE A 188 -33.23 7.87 -8.67
C ILE A 188 -31.71 7.77 -8.78
N TYR A 189 -31.02 8.21 -7.73
CA TYR A 189 -29.58 8.02 -7.62
C TYR A 189 -29.29 7.23 -6.36
N VAL A 190 -28.70 6.05 -6.55
CA VAL A 190 -28.24 5.21 -5.45
C VAL A 190 -26.74 5.02 -5.54
N THR A 191 -26.08 4.96 -4.40
CA THR A 191 -24.65 4.64 -4.30
C THR A 191 -24.46 3.39 -3.48
N PHE A 192 -23.42 2.62 -3.77
CA PHE A 192 -23.02 1.45 -3.01
C PHE A 192 -21.50 1.24 -3.10
N VAL A 193 -20.97 0.44 -2.20
CA VAL A 193 -19.55 0.08 -2.15
C VAL A 193 -19.39 -1.33 -2.69
N ILE A 194 -18.53 -1.51 -3.69
CA ILE A 194 -18.01 -2.82 -4.10
C ILE A 194 -16.82 -3.13 -3.19
N GLU A 195 -16.93 -4.19 -2.42
CA GLU A 195 -15.92 -4.67 -1.49
C GLU A 195 -14.81 -5.43 -2.22
N ILE A 196 -13.68 -5.63 -1.53
CA ILE A 196 -12.52 -6.38 -2.06
C ILE A 196 -12.86 -7.84 -2.43
N ASP A 197 -13.91 -8.40 -1.83
CA ASP A 197 -14.39 -9.76 -2.09
C ASP A 197 -15.49 -9.81 -3.16
N GLY A 198 -15.80 -8.65 -3.77
CA GLY A 198 -16.84 -8.49 -4.77
C GLY A 198 -18.25 -8.33 -4.22
N SER A 199 -18.48 -8.47 -2.92
CA SER A 199 -19.80 -8.17 -2.35
C SER A 199 -20.12 -6.68 -2.44
N ILE A 200 -21.40 -6.32 -2.41
CA ILE A 200 -21.80 -4.91 -2.35
C ILE A 200 -22.40 -4.56 -0.99
N THR A 201 -21.97 -3.43 -0.44
CA THR A 201 -22.38 -2.94 0.89
C THR A 201 -22.68 -1.43 0.82
N GLY A 202 -22.97 -0.81 1.97
CA GLY A 202 -22.98 0.65 2.09
C GLY A 202 -23.99 1.37 1.19
N MET A 203 -25.06 0.68 0.79
CA MET A 203 -26.07 1.21 -0.13
C MET A 203 -26.77 2.44 0.47
N LYS A 204 -26.83 3.55 -0.27
CA LYS A 204 -27.50 4.79 0.13
C LYS A 204 -28.29 5.37 -1.04
N VAL A 205 -29.49 5.86 -0.75
CA VAL A 205 -30.28 6.65 -1.71
C VAL A 205 -29.83 8.10 -1.60
N LEU A 206 -29.26 8.64 -2.68
CA LEU A 206 -28.82 10.04 -2.77
C LEU A 206 -29.94 10.96 -3.26
N ARG A 207 -30.81 10.43 -4.12
CA ARG A 207 -32.01 11.12 -4.61
C ARG A 207 -33.08 10.10 -4.89
N ASP A 208 -34.28 10.37 -4.39
CA ASP A 208 -35.48 9.59 -4.61
C ASP A 208 -36.54 10.46 -5.31
N ILE A 209 -37.38 9.81 -6.10
CA ILE A 209 -38.58 10.42 -6.71
C ILE A 209 -39.86 10.09 -5.92
N GLY A 210 -39.74 9.32 -4.83
CA GLY A 210 -40.83 8.93 -3.93
C GLY A 210 -41.45 7.59 -4.31
N TYR A 211 -42.63 7.30 -3.75
CA TYR A 211 -43.44 6.12 -4.08
C TYR A 211 -42.74 4.77 -3.86
N GLY A 212 -41.79 4.70 -2.92
CA GLY A 212 -41.05 3.48 -2.59
C GLY A 212 -39.92 3.15 -3.56
N THR A 213 -39.57 4.06 -4.48
CA THR A 213 -38.62 3.73 -5.55
C THR A 213 -37.17 3.65 -5.07
N GLY A 214 -36.80 4.44 -4.05
CA GLY A 214 -35.51 4.32 -3.38
C GLY A 214 -35.37 2.99 -2.65
N GLU A 215 -36.38 2.58 -1.87
CA GLU A 215 -36.40 1.31 -1.15
C GLU A 215 -36.34 0.12 -2.12
N GLU A 216 -37.06 0.20 -3.23
CA GLU A 216 -37.03 -0.82 -4.28
C GLU A 216 -35.65 -0.92 -4.94
N ALA A 217 -34.99 0.21 -5.22
CA ALA A 217 -33.63 0.21 -5.74
C ALA A 217 -32.66 -0.52 -4.78
N ILE A 218 -32.77 -0.25 -3.48
CA ILE A 218 -31.98 -0.93 -2.45
C ILE A 218 -32.31 -2.44 -2.41
N ARG A 219 -33.59 -2.83 -2.52
CA ARG A 219 -34.00 -4.24 -2.57
C ARG A 219 -33.37 -4.98 -3.75
N VAL A 220 -33.39 -4.37 -4.93
CA VAL A 220 -32.78 -4.96 -6.13
C VAL A 220 -31.27 -5.10 -5.99
N LEU A 221 -30.58 -4.06 -5.47
CA LEU A 221 -29.14 -4.12 -5.24
C LEU A 221 -28.77 -5.24 -4.26
N LYS A 222 -29.56 -5.49 -3.21
CA LYS A 222 -29.34 -6.63 -2.29
C LYS A 222 -29.39 -8.01 -2.96
N LEU A 223 -29.98 -8.13 -4.14
CA LEU A 223 -30.02 -9.36 -4.92
C LEU A 223 -28.80 -9.50 -5.86
N SER A 224 -27.95 -8.47 -5.95
CA SER A 224 -26.80 -8.47 -6.85
C SER A 224 -25.85 -9.63 -6.53
N PRO A 225 -25.36 -10.37 -7.55
CA PRO A 225 -24.23 -11.26 -7.36
C PRO A 225 -22.96 -10.48 -6.99
N LYS A 226 -21.91 -11.22 -6.64
CA LYS A 226 -20.59 -10.66 -6.41
C LYS A 226 -20.00 -10.11 -7.71
N TRP A 227 -19.39 -8.93 -7.62
CA TRP A 227 -18.68 -8.24 -8.70
C TRP A 227 -17.21 -8.65 -8.75
N LEU A 228 -16.57 -8.44 -9.89
CA LEU A 228 -15.13 -8.33 -9.95
C LEU A 228 -14.74 -6.98 -9.30
N PRO A 229 -13.86 -6.98 -8.28
CA PRO A 229 -13.48 -5.76 -7.58
C PRO A 229 -12.52 -4.90 -8.43
N GLY A 230 -12.46 -3.61 -8.12
CA GLY A 230 -11.50 -2.70 -8.76
C GLY A 230 -10.07 -2.92 -8.28
N GLN A 231 -9.10 -2.44 -9.06
CA GLN A 231 -7.68 -2.49 -8.69
C GLN A 231 -7.01 -1.12 -8.82
N GLN A 232 -6.09 -0.86 -7.90
CA GLN A 232 -5.22 0.31 -7.89
C GLN A 232 -3.82 -0.12 -7.48
N ASN A 233 -2.79 0.28 -8.24
CA ASN A 233 -1.39 -0.06 -7.97
C ASN A 233 -1.19 -1.59 -7.85
N GLY A 234 -1.91 -2.37 -8.66
CA GLY A 234 -1.87 -3.85 -8.63
C GLY A 234 -2.50 -4.50 -7.39
N LYS A 235 -3.22 -3.75 -6.55
CA LYS A 235 -3.94 -4.27 -5.38
C LYS A 235 -5.45 -4.14 -5.59
N THR A 236 -6.20 -5.15 -5.16
CA THR A 236 -7.66 -5.08 -5.08
C THR A 236 -8.09 -4.04 -4.04
N VAL A 237 -9.03 -3.17 -4.41
CA VAL A 237 -9.48 -2.05 -3.57
C VAL A 237 -11.00 -1.94 -3.51
N ARG A 238 -11.50 -1.33 -2.43
CA ARG A 238 -12.92 -0.99 -2.26
C ARG A 238 -13.28 0.18 -3.14
N CYS A 239 -14.39 0.10 -3.87
CA CYS A 239 -14.81 1.14 -4.81
C CYS A 239 -16.24 1.60 -4.53
N THR A 240 -16.49 2.91 -4.61
CA THR A 240 -17.85 3.46 -4.58
C THR A 240 -18.40 3.55 -6.00
N TYR A 241 -19.61 3.06 -6.23
CA TYR A 241 -20.31 3.15 -7.51
C TYR A 241 -21.64 3.90 -7.35
N SER A 242 -21.96 4.77 -8.30
CA SER A 242 -23.22 5.51 -8.35
C SER A 242 -24.05 5.02 -9.53
N LEU A 243 -25.26 4.52 -9.23
CA LEU A 243 -26.21 4.01 -10.21
C LEU A 243 -27.37 5.01 -10.37
N PRO A 244 -27.48 5.67 -11.53
CA PRO A 244 -28.69 6.39 -11.90
C PRO A 244 -29.73 5.41 -12.47
N ILE A 245 -30.94 5.40 -11.90
CA ILE A 245 -32.08 4.61 -12.41
C ILE A 245 -33.14 5.58 -12.94
N SER A 246 -33.51 5.44 -14.22
CA SER A 246 -34.60 6.22 -14.80
C SER A 246 -35.90 5.45 -14.66
N VAL A 247 -36.89 6.05 -14.02
CA VAL A 247 -38.23 5.49 -13.87
C VAL A 247 -39.19 6.30 -14.71
N LYS A 248 -40.01 5.61 -15.50
CA LYS A 248 -41.10 6.19 -16.27
C LYS A 248 -42.28 5.23 -16.28
N THR A 249 -43.43 5.69 -15.81
CA THR A 249 -44.71 4.99 -15.95
C THR A 249 -45.54 5.64 -17.06
N ASN A 250 -46.50 4.88 -17.59
CA ASN A 250 -47.44 5.36 -18.59
C ASN A 250 -48.54 6.23 -17.97
#